data_AF-A0A822C376-F1
#
_entry.id   AF-A0A822C376-F1
#
_cell.length_a   1.000
_cell.length_b   1.000
_cell.length_c   1.000
_cell.angle_alpha   90.00
_cell.angle_beta   90.00
_cell.angle_gamma   90.00
#
_symmetry.space_group_name_H-M   'P 1'
#
loop_
_entity.id
_entity.type
_entity.pdbx_description
1 polymer ?
#
loop_
_entity_poly.entity_id
_entity_poly.type
_entity_poly.pdbx_seq_one_letter_code
_entity_poly.pdbx_strand_id
1 'polypeptide(L)'
;MINTLNPIVDYLKVFDCVDECITYINSITTETKILFIVSGQLGESVIIQIYDSSKIISIYVFCYDKMKHETWSIQYKPKLQGVFNDKDELYAK
;
A
#
# COMPACT_ATOMS: atom_id res chain seq x y z
N MET A 1 8.08 34.98 -7.66
CA MET A 1 7.82 33.72 -8.37
C MET A 1 8.71 32.64 -7.76
N ILE A 2 8.21 31.84 -6.82
CA ILE A 2 8.83 30.55 -6.46
C ILE A 2 7.70 29.63 -5.94
N ASN A 3 6.93 29.02 -6.85
CA ASN A 3 6.06 27.89 -6.52
C ASN A 3 6.78 26.61 -6.93
N THR A 4 7.84 26.24 -6.21
CA THR A 4 8.43 24.90 -6.36
C THR A 4 7.63 23.97 -5.44
N LEU A 5 6.46 23.56 -5.90
CA LEU A 5 5.74 22.45 -5.27
C LEU A 5 6.60 21.20 -5.41
N ASN A 6 6.84 20.55 -4.28
CA ASN A 6 7.64 19.34 -4.18
C ASN A 6 7.00 18.25 -5.04
N PRO A 7 7.61 17.81 -6.16
CA PRO A 7 6.99 16.86 -7.09
C PRO A 7 6.65 15.51 -6.43
N ILE A 8 7.24 15.21 -5.27
CA ILE A 8 6.96 14.04 -4.45
C ILE A 8 5.50 13.99 -3.96
N VAL A 9 4.88 15.15 -3.69
CA VAL A 9 3.49 15.23 -3.22
C VAL A 9 2.51 14.74 -4.29
N ASP A 10 2.87 14.87 -5.57
CA ASP A 10 2.00 14.44 -6.65
C ASP A 10 1.90 12.91 -6.75
N TYR A 11 2.97 12.19 -6.38
CA TYR A 11 3.05 10.72 -6.41
C TYR A 11 2.58 10.04 -5.12
N LEU A 12 2.56 10.76 -3.99
CA LEU A 12 2.04 10.25 -2.73
C LEU A 12 0.54 10.54 -2.62
N LYS A 13 -0.28 9.49 -2.61
CA LYS A 13 -1.71 9.59 -2.32
C LYS A 13 -2.04 8.87 -1.02
N VAL A 14 -2.74 9.57 -0.13
CA VAL A 14 -3.18 9.07 1.17
C VAL A 14 -4.70 9.05 1.17
N PHE A 15 -5.28 7.98 1.69
CA PHE A 15 -6.72 7.77 1.76
C PHE A 15 -7.09 7.30 3.16
N ASP A 16 -8.12 7.91 3.74
CA ASP A 16 -8.73 7.47 5.00
C ASP A 16 -9.97 6.58 4.75
N CYS A 17 -10.43 6.50 3.49
CA CYS A 17 -11.56 5.70 3.03
C CYS A 17 -11.10 4.60 2.06
N VAL A 18 -11.47 3.35 2.35
CA VAL A 18 -11.10 2.19 1.53
C VAL A 18 -11.69 2.28 0.13
N ASP A 19 -12.97 2.65 0.01
CA ASP A 19 -13.67 2.68 -1.28
C ASP A 19 -13.07 3.74 -2.22
N GLU A 20 -12.68 4.88 -1.68
CA GLU A 20 -11.99 5.94 -2.44
C GLU A 20 -10.62 5.47 -2.93
N CYS A 21 -9.87 4.78 -2.07
CA CYS A 21 -8.57 4.21 -2.42
C CYS A 21 -8.67 3.20 -3.57
N ILE A 22 -9.62 2.27 -3.48
CA ILE A 22 -9.84 1.25 -4.51
C ILE A 22 -10.31 1.89 -5.82
N THR A 23 -11.24 2.85 -5.73
CA THR A 23 -11.71 3.61 -6.89
C THR A 23 -10.54 4.32 -7.59
N TYR A 24 -9.64 4.94 -6.82
CA TYR A 24 -8.44 5.57 -7.36
C TYR A 24 -7.53 4.55 -8.07
N ILE A 25 -7.19 3.43 -7.41
CA ILE A 25 -6.35 2.36 -7.98
C ILE A 25 -6.95 1.82 -9.30
N ASN A 26 -8.27 1.73 -9.38
CA ASN A 26 -8.95 1.29 -10.59
C ASN A 26 -8.93 2.37 -11.70
N SER A 27 -9.02 3.65 -11.33
CA SER A 27 -9.05 4.78 -12.28
C SER A 27 -7.71 5.06 -12.97
N ILE A 28 -6.58 4.75 -12.34
CA ILE A 28 -5.26 5.00 -12.93
C ILE A 28 -4.97 4.08 -14.12
N THR A 29 -4.07 4.50 -15.00
CA THR A 29 -3.69 3.70 -16.17
C THR A 29 -2.89 2.45 -15.78
N THR A 30 -2.91 1.42 -16.63
CA THR A 30 -2.20 0.15 -16.41
C THR A 30 -0.67 0.27 -16.43
N GLU A 31 -0.16 1.31 -17.08
CA GLU A 31 1.28 1.62 -17.12
C GLU A 31 1.80 2.14 -15.78
N THR A 32 0.91 2.67 -14.94
CA THR A 32 1.28 3.21 -13.62
C THR A 32 1.52 2.06 -12.65
N LYS A 33 2.68 2.08 -11.98
CA LYS A 33 3.03 1.12 -10.92
C LYS A 33 2.83 1.77 -9.55
N ILE A 34 2.16 1.04 -8.65
CA ILE A 34 1.84 1.47 -7.30
C ILE A 34 2.62 0.63 -6.29
N LEU A 35 3.29 1.33 -5.38
CA LEU A 35 3.70 0.80 -4.10
C LEU A 35 2.61 1.11 -3.07
N PHE A 36 2.05 0.08 -2.44
CA PHE A 36 0.90 0.22 -1.56
C PHE A 36 1.29 -0.01 -0.10
N ILE A 37 0.95 0.95 0.78
CA ILE A 37 1.14 0.84 2.23
C ILE A 37 -0.23 0.91 2.87
N VAL A 38 -0.56 -0.06 3.73
CA VAL A 38 -1.89 -0.15 4.35
C VAL A 38 -1.77 -0.47 5.84
N SER A 39 -2.72 0.01 6.63
CA SER A 39 -2.81 -0.36 8.04
C SER A 39 -3.19 -1.83 8.21
N GLY A 40 -2.77 -2.46 9.30
CA GLY A 40 -3.12 -3.86 9.60
C GLY A 40 -4.64 -4.09 9.67
N GLN A 41 -5.38 -3.16 10.28
CA GLN A 41 -6.83 -3.25 10.44
C GLN A 41 -7.58 -3.33 9.10
N LEU A 42 -7.14 -2.58 8.10
CA LEU A 42 -7.79 -2.52 6.79
C LEU A 42 -7.15 -3.46 5.77
N GLY A 43 -5.88 -3.84 6.00
CA GLY A 43 -5.02 -4.52 5.04
C GLY A 43 -5.66 -5.74 4.39
N GLU A 44 -6.19 -6.67 5.18
CA GLU A 44 -6.75 -7.91 4.65
C GLU A 44 -7.93 -7.64 3.68
N SER A 45 -8.86 -6.76 4.07
CA SER A 45 -10.04 -6.43 3.25
C SER A 45 -9.71 -5.72 1.94
N VAL A 46 -8.70 -4.84 1.95
CA VAL A 46 -8.28 -4.10 0.76
C VAL A 46 -7.45 -4.99 -0.17
N ILE A 47 -6.53 -5.77 0.40
CA ILE A 47 -5.61 -6.60 -0.37
C ILE A 47 -6.37 -7.61 -1.21
N ILE A 48 -7.42 -8.25 -0.67
CA ILE A 48 -8.27 -9.19 -1.43
C ILE A 48 -8.79 -8.55 -2.73
N GLN A 49 -9.12 -7.26 -2.70
CA GLN A 49 -9.74 -6.57 -3.85
C GLN A 49 -8.72 -6.09 -4.88
N ILE A 50 -7.48 -5.80 -4.45
CA ILE A 50 -6.46 -5.21 -5.33
C ILE A 50 -5.33 -6.19 -5.68
N TYR A 51 -5.31 -7.40 -5.10
CA TYR A 51 -4.20 -8.34 -5.22
C TYR A 51 -3.89 -8.70 -6.68
N ASP A 52 -4.92 -8.93 -7.49
CA ASP A 52 -4.77 -9.31 -8.89
C ASP A 52 -4.46 -8.13 -9.82
N SER A 53 -4.51 -6.89 -9.31
CA SER A 53 -4.19 -5.71 -10.09
C SER A 53 -2.72 -5.72 -10.54
N SER A 54 -2.50 -5.63 -11.85
CA SER A 54 -1.16 -5.55 -12.47
C SER A 54 -0.44 -4.21 -12.22
N LYS A 55 -1.18 -3.24 -11.66
CA LYS A 55 -0.68 -1.93 -11.24
C LYS A 55 0.06 -2.03 -9.90
N ILE A 56 -0.36 -2.95 -9.03
CA ILE A 56 0.24 -3.14 -7.71
C ILE A 56 1.50 -3.99 -7.85
N ILE A 57 2.66 -3.41 -7.55
CA ILE A 57 3.96 -4.10 -7.63
C ILE A 57 4.39 -4.65 -6.27
N SER A 58 4.12 -3.91 -5.19
CA SER A 58 4.49 -4.27 -3.83
C SER A 58 3.46 -3.75 -2.82
N ILE A 59 3.20 -4.55 -1.80
CA ILE A 59 2.29 -4.24 -0.69
C ILE A 59 3.05 -4.37 0.62
N TYR A 60 2.88 -3.37 1.49
CA TYR A 60 3.45 -3.32 2.83
C TYR A 60 2.33 -3.08 3.83
N VAL A 61 2.23 -3.92 4.84
CA VAL A 61 1.28 -3.71 5.93
C VAL A 61 2.04 -3.04 7.07
N PHE A 62 1.62 -1.84 7.48
CA PHE A 62 2.20 -1.12 8.60
C PHE A 62 1.22 -1.10 9.78
N CYS A 63 1.56 -1.79 10.87
CA CYS A 63 0.70 -1.89 12.04
C CYS A 63 1.48 -2.16 13.32
N TYR A 64 0.94 -1.72 14.46
CA TYR A 64 1.55 -1.98 15.75
C TYR A 64 1.55 -3.48 16.13
N ASP A 65 0.44 -4.19 15.87
CA ASP A 65 0.25 -5.61 16.20
C ASP A 65 0.64 -6.53 15.03
N LYS A 66 1.95 -6.77 14.88
CA LYS A 66 2.51 -7.55 13.78
C LYS A 66 2.01 -9.00 13.75
N MET A 67 1.98 -9.67 14.90
CA MET A 67 1.68 -11.10 15.02
C MET A 67 0.32 -11.47 14.46
N LYS A 68 -0.69 -10.62 14.69
CA LYS A 68 -2.05 -10.84 14.19
C LYS A 68 -2.13 -10.84 12.66
N HIS A 69 -1.27 -10.09 11.99
CA HIS A 69 -1.35 -9.89 10.54
C HIS A 69 -0.32 -10.69 9.73
N GLU A 70 0.73 -11.22 10.37
CA GLU A 70 1.74 -12.04 9.68
C GLU A 70 1.14 -13.33 9.09
N THR A 71 0.24 -14.01 9.81
CA THR A 71 -0.29 -15.32 9.39
C THR A 71 -1.01 -15.26 8.05
N TRP A 72 -1.91 -14.29 7.86
CA TRP A 72 -2.62 -14.14 6.59
C TRP A 72 -1.75 -13.49 5.52
N SER A 73 -0.74 -12.67 5.89
CA SER A 73 0.09 -11.98 4.90
C SER A 73 0.89 -12.92 4.00
N ILE A 74 1.23 -14.10 4.51
CA ILE A 74 2.02 -15.12 3.80
C ILE A 74 1.30 -15.61 2.54
N GLN A 75 -0.03 -15.68 2.56
CA GLN A 75 -0.83 -16.16 1.42
C GLN A 75 -0.79 -15.22 0.20
N TYR A 76 -0.38 -13.96 0.41
CA TYR A 76 -0.30 -12.91 -0.61
C TYR A 76 1.13 -12.69 -1.11
N LYS A 77 2.03 -13.64 -0.88
CA LYS A 77 3.35 -13.65 -1.53
C LYS A 77 3.18 -13.95 -3.03
N PRO A 78 3.94 -13.29 -3.92
CA PRO A 78 5.12 -12.47 -3.65
C PRO A 78 4.85 -10.95 -3.52
N LYS A 79 3.64 -10.46 -3.83
CA LYS A 79 3.37 -9.00 -3.85
C LYS A 79 3.42 -8.37 -2.46
N LEU A 80 2.95 -9.10 -1.43
CA LEU A 80 3.02 -8.63 -0.05
C LEU A 80 4.41 -8.88 0.52
N GLN A 81 5.18 -7.81 0.74
CA GLN A 81 6.58 -7.89 1.16
C GLN A 81 6.72 -8.18 2.65
N GLY A 82 5.83 -7.66 3.48
CA GLY A 82 5.74 -8.04 4.89
C GLY A 82 4.78 -7.17 5.69
N VAL A 83 4.74 -7.48 6.98
CA VAL A 83 4.09 -6.68 8.02
C VAL A 83 5.19 -6.00 8.84
N PHE A 84 5.05 -4.71 9.10
CA PHE A 84 6.05 -3.87 9.75
C PHE A 84 5.40 -3.09 10.87
N ASN A 85 6.08 -2.97 12.01
CA ASN A 85 5.68 -2.12 13.13
C ASN A 85 6.71 -1.01 13.42
N ASP A 86 7.85 -1.06 12.73
CA ASP A 86 8.93 -0.09 12.82
C ASP A 86 9.14 0.61 11.46
N LYS A 87 9.39 1.92 11.51
CA LYS A 87 9.52 2.74 10.29
C LYS A 87 10.85 2.49 9.59
N ASP A 88 11.92 2.27 10.34
CA ASP A 88 13.25 2.05 9.76
C ASP A 88 13.30 0.70 9.05
N GLU A 89 12.65 -0.32 9.61
CA GLU A 89 12.47 -1.61 8.93
C GLU A 89 11.70 -1.49 7.61
N LEU A 90 10.67 -0.65 7.57
CA LEU A 90 9.87 -0.40 6.36
C LEU A 90 10.68 0.38 5.31
N TYR A 91 11.42 1.40 5.72
CA TYR A 91 12.22 2.25 4.81
C TYR A 91 13.45 1.55 4.26
N ALA A 92 13.89 0.45 4.87
CA ALA A 92 15.00 -0.38 4.39
C ALA A 92 14.60 -1.35 3.26
N LYS A 93 13.34 -1.34 2.80
CA LYS A 93 12.82 -2.22 1.73
C LYS A 93 12.69 -1.51 0.40
#